data_AF-A0ABD5WUZ5-F1
#
_entry.id   AF-A0ABD5WUZ5-F1
#
_cell.length_a   1.000
_cell.length_b   1.000
_cell.length_c   1.000
_cell.angle_alpha   90.00
_cell.angle_beta   90.00
_cell.angle_gamma   90.00
#
_symmetry.space_group_name_H-M   'P 1'
#
loop_
_entity.id
_entity.type
_entity.pdbx_description
1 polymer ?
#
loop_
_entity_poly.entity_id
_entity_poly.type
_entity_poly.pdbx_seq_one_letter_code
_entity_poly.pdbx_strand_id
1 'polypeptide(L)' 'MSDRTDRLLALHVVVLALLTISQTTTVPRNQLLGTIGLLVGTLAAVSAVVELIRAS' A
#
# COMPACT_ATOMS: atom_id res chain seq x y z
N MET A 1 -8.85 -16.52 -9.70
CA MET A 1 -8.65 -16.92 -8.29
C MET A 1 -9.98 -16.81 -7.57
N SER A 2 -10.11 -17.23 -6.31
CA SER A 2 -11.36 -17.07 -5.56
C SER A 2 -11.44 -15.64 -5.00
N ASP A 3 -12.63 -15.01 -5.01
CA ASP A 3 -12.88 -13.67 -4.42
C ASP A 3 -12.30 -13.53 -3.00
N ARG A 4 -12.30 -14.61 -2.23
CA ARG A 4 -11.76 -14.64 -0.87
C ARG A 4 -10.24 -14.44 -0.86
N THR A 5 -9.53 -15.05 -1.81
CA THR A 5 -8.07 -14.91 -1.97
C THR A 5 -7.71 -13.51 -2.46
N ASP A 6 -8.49 -12.95 -3.37
CA ASP A 6 -8.24 -11.60 -3.92
C ASP A 6 -8.47 -10.52 -2.85
N ARG A 7 -9.50 -10.66 -2.00
CA ARG A 7 -9.70 -9.81 -0.81
C ARG A 7 -8.53 -9.89 0.18
N LEU A 8 -8.04 -11.09 0.46
CA LEU A 8 -6.93 -11.28 1.40
C LEU A 8 -5.63 -10.66 0.85
N LEU A 9 -5.38 -10.78 -0.45
CA LEU A 9 -4.24 -10.13 -1.10
C LEU A 9 -4.37 -8.61 -1.08
N ALA A 10 -5.55 -8.06 -1.41
CA ALA A 10 -5.80 -6.63 -1.34
C ALA A 10 -5.53 -6.08 0.07
N LEU A 11 -6.00 -6.77 1.11
CA LEU A 11 -5.73 -6.40 2.50
C LEU A 11 -4.23 -6.42 2.83
N HIS A 12 -3.49 -7.45 2.38
CA HIS A 12 -2.04 -7.52 2.58
C HIS A 12 -1.31 -6.35 1.91
N VAL A 13 -1.73 -5.96 0.71
CA VAL A 13 -1.15 -4.81 -0.02
C VAL A 13 -1.39 -3.50 0.74
N VAL A 14 -2.58 -3.30 1.32
CA VAL A 14 -2.84 -2.12 2.18
C VAL A 14 -1.88 -2.08 3.37
N VAL A 15 -1.69 -3.20 4.07
CA VAL A 15 -0.79 -3.27 5.23
C VAL A 15 0.66 -2.97 4.83
N LEU A 16 1.14 -3.56 3.74
CA LEU A 16 2.50 -3.31 3.23
C LEU A 16 2.69 -1.85 2.82
N ALA A 17 1.72 -1.26 2.13
CA ALA A 17 1.77 0.15 1.72
C ALA A 17 1.89 1.09 2.93
N LEU A 18 1.09 0.87 3.97
CA LEU A 18 1.17 1.64 5.22
C LEU A 18 2.53 1.47 5.91
N LEU A 19 3.08 0.25 5.91
CA LEU A 19 4.39 -0.02 6.48
C LEU A 19 5.49 0.73 5.71
N THR A 20 5.45 0.73 4.38
CA THR A 20 6.38 1.47 3.52
C THR A 20 6.34 2.96 3.81
N ILE A 21 5.14 3.54 3.90
CA ILE A 21 4.93 4.96 4.26
C ILE A 21 5.49 5.26 5.66
N SER A 22 5.23 4.41 6.64
CA SER A 22 5.74 4.55 8.01
C SER A 22 7.27 4.52 8.06
N GLN A 23 7.90 3.62 7.30
CA GLN A 23 9.37 3.56 7.22
C GLN A 23 9.98 4.77 6.50
N THR A 24 9.34 5.27 5.46
CA THR A 24 9.83 6.46 4.73
C THR A 24 9.72 7.75 5.55
N THR A 25 8.72 7.85 6.43
CA THR A 25 8.51 9.04 7.28
C THR A 25 9.36 9.05 8.54
N THR A 26 9.71 7.88 9.09
CA THR A 26 10.48 7.77 10.35
C THR A 26 11.99 7.91 10.19
N VAL A 27 12.57 7.53 9.04
CA VAL A 27 14.03 7.64 8.79
C VAL A 27 14.31 8.20 7.39
N PRO A 28 14.03 9.49 7.13
CA PRO A 28 14.30 10.08 5.82
C PRO A 28 15.79 10.42 5.69
N ARG A 29 16.64 9.40 5.51
CA ARG A 29 18.06 9.62 5.14
C ARG A 29 18.22 10.16 3.73
N ASN A 30 17.23 9.93 2.86
CA ASN A 30 17.22 10.38 1.47
C ASN A 30 15.83 10.92 1.11
N GLN A 31 15.72 12.24 0.92
CA GLN A 31 14.45 12.90 0.59
C GLN A 31 13.81 12.35 -0.67
N LEU A 32 14.61 12.04 -1.70
CA LEU A 32 14.10 11.53 -2.98
C LEU A 32 13.46 10.14 -2.82
N LEU A 33 14.11 9.24 -2.06
CA LEU A 33 13.54 7.94 -1.73
C LEU A 33 12.32 8.07 -0.80
N GLY A 34 12.32 9.06 0.10
CA GLY A 34 11.18 9.41 0.94
C GLY A 34 9.94 9.77 0.13
N THR A 35 10.08 10.70 -0.82
CA THR A 35 8.99 11.16 -1.69
C THR A 35 8.48 10.03 -2.59
N ILE A 36 9.39 9.22 -3.17
CA ILE A 36 9.00 8.07 -4.00
C ILE A 36 8.23 7.03 -3.17
N GLY A 37 8.72 6.69 -1.97
CA GLY A 37 8.04 5.72 -1.09
C GLY A 37 6.65 6.20 -0.65
N LEU A 38 6.48 7.50 -0.40
CA LEU A 38 5.18 8.09 -0.11
C LEU A 38 4.23 8.02 -1.31
N LEU A 39 4.70 8.40 -2.50
CA LEU A 39 3.89 8.36 -3.72
C LEU A 39 3.45 6.93 -4.05
N VAL A 40 4.41 6.00 -4.10
CA VAL A 40 4.16 4.59 -4.45
C VAL A 40 3.29 3.93 -3.38
N GLY A 41 3.59 4.14 -2.10
CA GLY A 41 2.78 3.59 -0.99
C GLY A 41 1.35 4.11 -1.03
N THR A 42 1.14 5.40 -1.31
CA THR A 42 -0.21 5.98 -1.40
C THR A 42 -1.00 5.40 -2.58
N LEU A 43 -0.37 5.28 -3.76
CA LEU A 43 -0.99 4.67 -4.94
C LEU A 43 -1.37 3.19 -4.69
N ALA A 44 -0.47 2.42 -4.08
CA ALA A 44 -0.72 1.02 -3.74
C ALA A 44 -1.89 0.88 -2.76
N ALA A 45 -1.94 1.72 -1.72
CA ALA A 45 -3.04 1.73 -0.76
C ALA A 45 -4.38 2.04 -1.43
N VAL A 46 -4.44 3.08 -2.28
CA VAL A 46 -5.67 3.44 -3.02
C VAL A 46 -6.11 2.31 -3.94
N SER A 47 -5.21 1.73 -4.72
CA SER A 47 -5.53 0.62 -5.62
C SER A 47 -6.07 -0.59 -4.87
N ALA A 48 -5.44 -0.94 -3.74
CA ALA A 48 -5.87 -2.08 -2.94
C ALA A 48 -7.21 -1.84 -2.24
N VAL A 49 -7.51 -0.61 -1.81
CA VAL A 49 -8.83 -0.23 -1.29
C VAL A 49 -9.90 -0.35 -2.36
N VAL A 50 -9.63 0.12 -3.58
CA VAL A 50 -10.57 -0.01 -4.72
C VAL A 50 -10.87 -1.49 -5.00
N GLU A 51 -9.84 -2.34 -5.00
CA GLU A 51 -10.01 -3.78 -5.21
C GLU A 51 -10.84 -4.42 -4.09
N LEU A 52 -10.59 -4.03 -2.83
CA LEU A 52 -11.34 -4.53 -1.69
C LEU A 52 -12.84 -4.17 -1.77
N ILE A 53 -13.17 -2.98 -2.27
CA ILE A 53 -14.55 -2.52 -2.51
C ILE A 53 -15.18 -3.25 -3.70
N ARG A 54 -14.42 -3.56 -4.74
CA ARG A 54 -14.94 -4.31 -5.90
C ARG A 54 -15.19 -5.77 -5.60
N ALA A 55 -14.34 -6.37 -4.75
CA ALA A 55 -14.46 -7.74 -4.31
C ALA A 55 -15.41 -7.91 -3.10
N SER A 56 -16.12 -6.84 -2.69
CA SER A 56 -17.07 -6.84 -1.58
C SER A 56 -18.53 -6.86 -1.97
#